data_AF-A0A4Q8K869-F1
#
_entry.id   AF-A0A4Q8K869-F1
#
_cell.length_a   1.000
_cell.length_b   1.000
_cell.length_c   1.000
_cell.angle_alpha   90.00
_cell.angle_beta   90.00
_cell.angle_gamma   90.00
#
_symmetry.space_group_name_H-M   'P 1'
#
loop_
_entity.id
_entity.type
_entity.pdbx_description
1 polymer ?
#
loop_
_entity_poly.entity_id
_entity_poly.type
_entity_poly.pdbx_seq_one_letter_code
_entity_poly.pdbx_strand_id
1 'polypeptide(L)'
;MIRFLTVILLFSSTIYAKEYFKEEFSDGDKWEERWTPSEHSGKEWGNFVLTHGKFYGDPEISKGIQTSQDARFYALSTKFEPFSNKDKTLVLQFTIKHEQSIDCGGGYIKLFDCSLDPKDLHGETPYLIMFGPDICGPGTKKVHVIFTYKGKNLLVNKEIRCKDDVYTHLYTLIVKPDNTYVVKIDK
;
A
#
# COMPACT_ATOMS: atom_id res chain seq x y z
N MET A 1 38.82 30.59 45.18
CA MET A 1 38.94 30.21 43.75
C MET A 1 37.75 29.31 43.43
N ILE A 2 36.67 29.85 42.85
CA ILE A 2 35.42 29.12 42.63
C ILE A 2 35.42 28.62 41.17
N ARG A 3 35.42 27.31 40.97
CA ARG A 3 35.28 26.67 39.66
C ARG A 3 33.80 26.37 39.43
N PHE A 4 33.19 27.05 38.46
CA PHE A 4 31.90 26.67 37.90
C PHE A 4 32.11 25.50 36.93
N LEU A 5 31.46 24.37 37.21
CA LEU A 5 31.43 23.21 36.32
C LEU A 5 30.12 23.29 35.50
N THR A 6 30.23 23.70 34.24
CA THR A 6 29.07 23.73 33.33
C THR A 6 28.81 22.33 32.80
N VAL A 7 27.70 21.71 33.22
CA VAL A 7 27.22 20.45 32.67
C VAL A 7 26.35 20.75 31.44
N ILE A 8 26.81 20.33 30.26
CA ILE A 8 26.03 20.41 29.02
C ILE A 8 25.20 19.14 28.90
N LEU A 9 23.88 19.25 29.11
CA LEU A 9 22.91 18.19 28.83
C LEU A 9 22.55 18.20 27.34
N LEU A 10 23.09 17.23 26.59
CA LEU A 10 22.68 16.94 25.22
C LEU A 10 21.30 16.24 25.26
N PHE A 11 20.24 16.99 24.94
CA PHE A 11 18.92 16.41 24.66
C PHE A 11 18.94 15.75 23.28
N SER A 12 19.07 14.43 23.24
CA SER A 12 18.81 13.64 22.03
C SER A 12 17.31 13.50 21.84
N SER A 13 16.74 14.18 20.85
CA SER A 13 15.36 13.95 20.44
C SER A 13 15.25 12.63 19.68
N THR A 14 14.67 11.61 20.32
CA THR A 14 14.29 10.37 19.63
C THR A 14 13.07 10.65 18.76
N ILE A 15 13.24 10.59 17.43
CA ILE A 15 12.13 10.64 16.48
C ILE A 15 11.48 9.24 16.46
N TYR A 16 10.26 9.12 16.96
CA TYR A 16 9.47 7.88 16.93
C TYR A 16 8.44 7.96 15.80
N ALA A 17 8.54 7.05 14.82
CA ALA A 17 7.48 6.85 13.83
C ALA A 17 6.51 5.78 14.36
N LYS A 18 5.22 6.15 14.51
CA LYS A 18 4.20 5.18 14.89
C LYS A 18 3.84 4.32 13.68
N GLU A 19 4.08 3.03 13.79
CA GLU A 19 3.59 2.02 12.86
C GLU A 19 2.11 1.73 13.18
N TYR A 20 1.24 1.93 12.19
CA TYR A 20 -0.19 1.63 12.32
C TYR A 20 -0.56 0.27 11.74
N PHE A 21 0.18 -0.18 10.73
CA PHE A 21 -0.01 -1.44 10.07
C PHE A 21 1.30 -1.89 9.43
N LYS A 22 1.58 -3.18 9.56
CA LYS A 22 2.72 -3.86 8.94
C LYS A 22 2.31 -5.30 8.64
N GLU A 23 2.55 -5.73 7.41
CA GLU A 23 2.35 -7.10 6.96
C GLU A 23 3.57 -7.51 6.13
N GLU A 24 4.22 -8.60 6.53
CA GLU A 24 5.40 -9.18 5.88
C GLU A 24 5.14 -10.61 5.41
N PHE A 25 3.97 -11.19 5.71
CA PHE A 25 3.59 -12.56 5.36
C PHE A 25 4.63 -13.63 5.80
N SER A 26 5.33 -13.35 6.89
CA SER A 26 6.46 -14.16 7.38
C SER A 26 6.04 -15.33 8.30
N ASP A 27 4.75 -15.47 8.58
CA ASP A 27 4.21 -16.42 9.57
C ASP A 27 3.31 -17.50 8.94
N GLY A 28 3.58 -17.84 7.67
CA GLY A 28 2.88 -18.88 6.93
C GLY A 28 1.42 -18.53 6.68
N ASP A 29 0.53 -19.51 6.79
CA ASP A 29 -0.89 -19.37 6.42
C ASP A 29 -1.72 -18.46 7.36
N LYS A 30 -1.13 -17.96 8.45
CA LYS A 30 -1.80 -17.06 9.40
C LYS A 30 -2.29 -15.74 8.78
N TRP A 31 -1.77 -15.36 7.61
CA TRP A 31 -2.30 -14.21 6.87
C TRP A 31 -3.79 -14.41 6.52
N GLU A 32 -4.26 -15.64 6.32
CA GLU A 32 -5.66 -15.93 6.02
C GLU A 32 -6.59 -15.57 7.19
N GLU A 33 -6.07 -15.55 8.42
CA GLU A 33 -6.81 -15.09 9.62
C GLU A 33 -6.89 -13.56 9.69
N ARG A 34 -5.93 -12.85 9.09
CA ARG A 34 -5.82 -11.38 9.12
C ARG A 34 -6.51 -10.70 7.94
N TRP A 35 -6.61 -11.40 6.81
CA TRP A 35 -7.11 -10.84 5.56
C TRP A 35 -8.47 -11.43 5.21
N THR A 36 -9.45 -10.57 4.94
CA THR A 36 -10.83 -10.95 4.62
C THR A 36 -11.09 -10.75 3.12
N PRO A 37 -11.44 -11.81 2.38
CA PRO A 37 -11.87 -11.69 0.99
C PRO A 37 -13.28 -11.10 0.92
N SER A 38 -13.59 -10.41 -0.19
CA SER A 38 -14.95 -9.96 -0.45
C SER A 38 -15.87 -11.12 -0.85
N GLU A 39 -17.12 -11.01 -0.44
CA GLU A 39 -18.24 -11.87 -0.81
C GLU A 39 -19.28 -11.09 -1.66
N HIS A 40 -18.96 -9.85 -2.08
CA HIS A 40 -19.87 -9.00 -2.83
C HIS A 40 -20.34 -9.70 -4.12
N SER A 41 -21.67 -9.73 -4.32
CA SER A 41 -22.31 -10.47 -5.40
C SER A 41 -22.03 -9.89 -6.79
N GLY A 42 -22.27 -10.68 -7.85
CA GLY A 42 -22.18 -10.19 -9.23
C GLY A 42 -20.76 -10.13 -9.82
N LYS A 43 -19.75 -10.65 -9.11
CA LYS A 43 -18.36 -10.76 -9.58
C LYS A 43 -17.82 -12.16 -9.33
N GLU A 44 -17.00 -12.65 -10.25
CA GLU A 44 -16.18 -13.83 -10.03
C GLU A 44 -14.84 -13.38 -9.45
N TRP A 45 -14.69 -13.56 -8.13
CA TRP A 45 -13.49 -13.17 -7.39
C TRP A 45 -12.34 -14.14 -7.63
N GLY A 46 -11.14 -13.58 -7.85
CA GLY A 46 -9.90 -14.34 -7.89
C GLY A 46 -9.34 -14.59 -6.49
N ASN A 47 -8.56 -15.65 -6.36
CA ASN A 47 -7.93 -16.09 -5.12
C ASN A 47 -6.49 -15.59 -5.03
N PHE A 48 -6.12 -15.08 -3.86
CA PHE A 48 -4.73 -14.84 -3.53
C PHE A 48 -4.08 -16.12 -2.98
N VAL A 49 -2.81 -16.33 -3.31
CA VAL A 49 -2.00 -17.42 -2.77
C VAL A 49 -0.72 -16.86 -2.17
N LEU A 50 -0.23 -17.48 -1.10
CA LEU A 50 1.04 -17.11 -0.49
C LEU A 50 2.20 -17.77 -1.23
N THR A 51 3.11 -16.98 -1.78
CA THR A 51 4.25 -17.49 -2.55
C THR A 51 5.33 -16.43 -2.72
N HIS A 52 6.57 -16.87 -2.96
CA HIS A 52 7.70 -16.02 -3.37
C HIS A 52 7.88 -15.94 -4.90
N GLY A 53 7.00 -16.59 -5.67
CA GLY A 53 7.07 -16.66 -7.13
C GLY A 53 8.17 -17.60 -7.65
N LYS A 54 8.43 -17.57 -8.97
CA LYS A 54 9.42 -18.45 -9.63
C LYS A 54 10.87 -18.05 -9.36
N PHE A 55 11.11 -16.79 -9.03
CA PHE A 55 12.42 -16.27 -8.66
C PHE A 55 12.30 -15.24 -7.55
N TYR A 56 13.28 -15.18 -6.67
CA TYR A 56 13.21 -14.36 -5.45
C TYR A 56 14.62 -14.01 -4.98
N GLY A 57 14.71 -13.01 -4.09
CA GLY A 57 15.97 -12.70 -3.40
C GLY A 57 16.21 -13.68 -2.25
N ASP A 58 15.22 -13.78 -1.36
CA ASP A 58 15.21 -14.73 -0.24
C ASP A 58 13.83 -15.41 -0.15
N PRO A 59 13.75 -16.75 -0.06
CA PRO A 59 12.48 -17.48 -0.14
C PRO A 59 11.55 -17.22 1.05
N GLU A 60 12.06 -16.85 2.22
CA GLU A 60 11.23 -16.59 3.39
C GLU A 60 10.79 -15.12 3.44
N ILE A 61 11.69 -14.20 3.11
CA ILE A 61 11.40 -12.76 3.13
C ILE A 61 10.57 -12.33 1.91
N SER A 62 10.72 -12.99 0.77
CA SER A 62 10.04 -12.60 -0.48
C SER A 62 8.63 -13.16 -0.61
N LYS A 63 8.12 -13.89 0.40
CA LYS A 63 6.74 -14.36 0.41
C LYS A 63 5.78 -13.17 0.46
N GLY A 64 4.73 -13.26 -0.34
CA GLY A 64 3.61 -12.33 -0.33
C GLY A 64 2.40 -12.93 -1.01
N ILE A 65 1.31 -12.17 -1.04
CA ILE A 65 0.10 -12.57 -1.76
C ILE A 65 0.27 -12.38 -3.28
N GLN A 66 -0.03 -13.42 -4.04
CA GLN A 66 -0.03 -13.41 -5.51
C GLN A 66 -1.43 -13.70 -6.04
N THR A 67 -1.87 -12.96 -7.07
CA THR A 67 -3.08 -13.26 -7.84
C THR A 67 -2.89 -14.58 -8.62
N SER A 68 -3.78 -15.56 -8.44
CA SER A 68 -3.60 -16.91 -8.99
C SER A 68 -4.35 -17.22 -10.29
N GLN A 69 -5.24 -16.32 -10.72
CA GLN A 69 -6.18 -16.54 -11.84
C GLN A 69 -6.22 -15.34 -12.77
N ASP A 70 -6.18 -15.61 -14.07
CA ASP A 70 -6.26 -14.62 -15.13
C ASP A 70 -7.68 -14.06 -15.28
N ALA A 71 -7.81 -12.82 -15.77
CA ALA A 71 -9.08 -12.16 -16.07
C ALA A 71 -10.10 -12.19 -14.90
N ARG A 72 -9.62 -12.01 -13.67
CA ARG A 72 -10.42 -11.96 -12.44
C ARG A 72 -10.35 -10.60 -11.78
N PHE A 73 -11.44 -10.24 -11.09
CA PHE A 73 -11.39 -9.16 -10.10
C PHE A 73 -10.87 -9.70 -8.78
N TYR A 74 -10.14 -8.88 -8.03
CA TYR A 74 -9.62 -9.23 -6.72
C TYR A 74 -10.08 -8.20 -5.69
N ALA A 75 -10.51 -8.68 -4.52
CA ALA A 75 -10.89 -7.85 -3.39
C ALA A 75 -10.53 -8.59 -2.09
N LEU A 76 -9.49 -8.10 -1.43
CA LEU A 76 -8.97 -8.60 -0.17
C LEU A 76 -8.63 -7.39 0.69
N SER A 77 -9.03 -7.39 1.95
CA SER A 77 -8.75 -6.28 2.87
C SER A 77 -8.38 -6.79 4.26
N THR A 78 -7.67 -5.97 5.01
CA THR A 78 -7.33 -6.24 6.39
C THR A 78 -7.56 -5.00 7.23
N LYS A 79 -8.05 -5.20 8.46
CA LYS A 79 -8.29 -4.12 9.42
C LYS A 79 -7.06 -3.95 10.30
N PHE A 80 -6.82 -2.72 10.70
CA PHE A 80 -5.78 -2.35 11.66
C PHE A 80 -6.30 -1.26 12.58
N GLU A 81 -5.53 -0.91 13.61
CA GLU A 81 -5.93 0.07 14.61
C GLU A 81 -6.34 1.42 13.98
N PRO A 82 -7.60 1.86 14.16
CA PRO A 82 -8.08 3.11 13.62
C PRO A 82 -7.20 4.29 14.04
N PHE A 83 -6.90 5.18 13.09
CA PHE A 83 -6.13 6.38 13.37
C PHE A 83 -6.56 7.54 12.48
N SER A 84 -6.06 8.74 12.81
CA SER A 84 -6.17 9.93 11.97
C SER A 84 -4.78 10.48 11.70
N ASN A 85 -4.54 10.89 10.45
CA ASN A 85 -3.34 11.62 10.04
C ASN A 85 -3.48 13.14 10.22
N LYS A 86 -4.52 13.62 10.91
CA LYS A 86 -4.67 15.05 11.21
C LYS A 86 -3.40 15.57 11.90
N ASP A 87 -2.85 16.65 11.36
CA ASP A 87 -1.63 17.33 11.84
C ASP A 87 -0.37 16.43 11.85
N LYS A 88 -0.39 15.29 11.14
CA LYS A 88 0.69 14.30 11.09
C LYS A 88 1.01 13.90 9.66
N THR A 89 2.24 13.45 9.44
CA THR A 89 2.61 12.84 8.15
C THR A 89 2.06 11.43 8.08
N LEU A 90 1.40 11.08 6.98
CA LEU A 90 1.01 9.73 6.60
C LEU A 90 2.02 9.18 5.60
N VAL A 91 2.45 7.93 5.80
CA VAL A 91 3.27 7.19 4.84
C VAL A 91 2.55 5.89 4.50
N LEU A 92 2.30 5.66 3.21
CA LEU A 92 1.82 4.39 2.67
C LEU A 92 2.94 3.79 1.83
N GLN A 93 3.33 2.55 2.13
CA GLN A 93 4.45 1.89 1.47
C GLN A 93 4.19 0.41 1.28
N PHE A 94 4.46 -0.11 0.09
CA PHE A 94 4.33 -1.53 -0.24
C PHE A 94 5.19 -1.87 -1.45
N THR A 95 5.44 -3.16 -1.66
CA THR A 95 6.16 -3.68 -2.83
C THR A 95 5.21 -4.36 -3.81
N ILE A 96 5.45 -4.19 -5.10
CA ILE A 96 4.75 -4.91 -6.18
C ILE A 96 5.78 -5.60 -7.07
N LYS A 97 5.46 -6.82 -7.48
CA LYS A 97 6.23 -7.59 -8.45
C LYS A 97 5.29 -8.16 -9.51
N HIS A 98 5.38 -7.66 -10.73
CA HIS A 98 4.64 -8.20 -11.87
C HIS A 98 5.44 -9.29 -12.59
N GLU A 99 5.69 -10.39 -11.88
CA GLU A 99 6.51 -11.50 -12.38
C GLU A 99 6.03 -12.05 -13.74
N GLN A 100 4.72 -12.00 -13.98
CA GLN A 100 4.06 -12.56 -15.15
C GLN A 100 4.21 -11.72 -16.44
N SER A 101 4.97 -10.62 -16.42
CA SER A 101 5.03 -9.65 -17.53
C SER A 101 3.63 -9.13 -17.89
N ILE A 102 2.98 -8.49 -16.90
CA ILE A 102 1.57 -8.09 -16.98
C ILE A 102 1.25 -7.22 -18.21
N ASP A 103 0.16 -7.53 -18.89
CA ASP A 103 -0.34 -6.78 -20.05
C ASP A 103 -1.40 -5.75 -19.65
N CYS A 104 -2.37 -6.13 -18.81
CA CYS A 104 -3.35 -5.23 -18.21
C CYS A 104 -3.78 -5.70 -16.81
N GLY A 105 -3.53 -4.86 -15.80
CA GLY A 105 -3.98 -5.04 -14.43
C GLY A 105 -3.47 -3.96 -13.47
N GLY A 106 -4.18 -3.80 -12.36
CA GLY A 106 -3.84 -2.85 -11.29
C GLY A 106 -2.97 -3.51 -10.20
N GLY A 107 -2.02 -2.73 -9.67
CA GLY A 107 -1.19 -3.10 -8.52
C GLY A 107 -1.29 -2.07 -7.39
N TYR A 108 -2.44 -1.40 -7.25
CA TYR A 108 -2.65 -0.35 -6.26
C TYR A 108 -3.43 -0.83 -5.03
N ILE A 109 -3.26 -0.10 -3.93
CA ILE A 109 -4.02 -0.29 -2.69
C ILE A 109 -5.04 0.84 -2.51
N LYS A 110 -6.07 0.57 -1.71
CA LYS A 110 -7.05 1.56 -1.23
C LYS A 110 -7.00 1.62 0.30
N LEU A 111 -6.98 2.82 0.86
CA LEU A 111 -7.15 3.08 2.29
C LEU A 111 -8.62 3.44 2.55
N PHE A 112 -9.26 2.74 3.46
CA PHE A 112 -10.68 2.92 3.79
C PHE A 112 -10.86 3.57 5.16
N ASP A 113 -12.05 4.10 5.42
CA ASP A 113 -12.44 4.47 6.77
C ASP A 113 -12.94 3.25 7.57
N CYS A 114 -13.33 3.47 8.83
CA CYS A 114 -13.77 2.41 9.73
C CYS A 114 -15.15 1.82 9.38
N SER A 115 -15.89 2.42 8.43
CA SER A 115 -17.22 1.97 8.03
C SER A 115 -17.19 0.86 6.98
N LEU A 116 -16.02 0.53 6.42
CA LEU A 116 -15.86 -0.57 5.48
C LEU A 116 -16.39 -1.88 6.08
N ASP A 117 -17.32 -2.50 5.36
CA ASP A 117 -17.59 -3.93 5.46
C ASP A 117 -16.65 -4.70 4.52
N PRO A 118 -15.67 -5.46 5.05
CA PRO A 118 -14.74 -6.23 4.23
C PRO A 118 -15.43 -7.24 3.31
N LYS A 119 -16.57 -7.79 3.74
CA LYS A 119 -17.31 -8.81 2.97
C LYS A 119 -18.08 -8.22 1.81
N ASP A 120 -18.34 -6.91 1.82
CA ASP A 120 -19.00 -6.21 0.71
C ASP A 120 -18.03 -5.34 -0.10
N LEU A 121 -16.72 -5.59 -0.01
CA LEU A 121 -15.71 -4.80 -0.72
C LEU A 121 -15.79 -4.99 -2.24
N HIS A 122 -15.87 -3.90 -2.99
CA HIS A 122 -15.91 -3.91 -4.45
C HIS A 122 -15.30 -2.63 -5.06
N GLY A 123 -15.39 -2.48 -6.39
CA GLY A 123 -14.77 -1.40 -7.13
C GLY A 123 -15.28 0.00 -6.74
N GLU A 124 -16.56 0.08 -6.37
CA GLU A 124 -17.30 1.32 -6.09
C GLU A 124 -17.32 1.66 -4.60
N THR A 125 -16.85 0.76 -3.73
CA THR A 125 -16.75 1.00 -2.29
C THR A 125 -15.98 2.30 -2.03
N PRO A 126 -16.55 3.26 -1.29
CA PRO A 126 -15.90 4.52 -0.96
C PRO A 126 -14.57 4.29 -0.23
N TYR A 127 -13.51 4.96 -0.68
CA TYR A 127 -12.18 4.92 -0.07
C TYR A 127 -11.71 6.34 0.22
N LEU A 128 -10.69 6.49 1.07
CA LEU A 128 -10.07 7.77 1.42
C LEU A 128 -8.92 8.11 0.46
N ILE A 129 -8.06 7.13 0.18
CA ILE A 129 -6.89 7.27 -0.69
C ILE A 129 -6.76 6.00 -1.55
N MET A 130 -6.46 6.16 -2.85
CA MET A 130 -5.97 5.07 -3.70
C MET A 130 -4.55 5.40 -4.16
N PHE A 131 -3.63 4.44 -4.05
CA PHE A 131 -2.23 4.64 -4.41
C PHE A 131 -1.60 3.37 -5.00
N GLY A 132 -0.93 3.51 -6.14
CA GLY A 132 -0.09 2.45 -6.71
C GLY A 132 -0.10 2.36 -8.24
N PRO A 133 0.67 1.43 -8.81
CA PRO A 133 0.80 1.24 -10.26
C PRO A 133 -0.48 0.70 -10.91
N ASP A 134 -0.70 1.09 -12.15
CA ASP A 134 -1.76 0.61 -13.03
C ASP A 134 -1.21 0.52 -14.46
N ILE A 135 -1.27 -0.70 -15.01
CA ILE A 135 -0.76 -1.02 -16.33
C ILE A 135 -1.94 -1.52 -17.16
N CYS A 136 -2.14 -0.97 -18.35
CA CYS A 136 -3.07 -1.54 -19.33
C CYS A 136 -2.62 -1.20 -20.74
N GLY A 137 -2.00 -2.20 -21.38
CA GLY A 137 -1.39 -2.07 -22.68
C GLY A 137 -0.26 -1.04 -22.73
N PRO A 138 0.12 -0.58 -23.94
CA PRO A 138 1.17 0.40 -24.10
C PRO A 138 0.76 1.83 -23.67
N GLY A 139 -0.54 2.12 -23.62
CA GLY A 139 -1.07 3.46 -23.38
C GLY A 139 -1.25 3.84 -21.90
N THR A 140 -1.39 2.87 -21.00
CA THR A 140 -1.57 3.12 -19.57
C THR A 140 -0.44 2.47 -18.79
N LYS A 141 0.49 3.28 -18.27
CA LYS A 141 1.58 2.86 -17.39
C LYS A 141 1.85 3.93 -16.35
N LYS A 142 0.97 4.05 -15.36
CA LYS A 142 0.98 5.17 -14.42
C LYS A 142 0.81 4.73 -12.97
N VAL A 143 1.26 5.57 -12.05
CA VAL A 143 0.96 5.46 -10.63
C VAL A 143 -0.25 6.33 -10.33
N HIS A 144 -1.32 5.72 -9.87
CA HIS A 144 -2.46 6.45 -9.32
C HIS A 144 -2.10 7.06 -7.97
N VAL A 145 -2.47 8.32 -7.80
CA VAL A 145 -2.56 8.99 -6.49
C VAL A 145 -3.92 9.69 -6.50
N ILE A 146 -4.87 9.15 -5.75
CA ILE A 146 -6.25 9.64 -5.73
C ILE A 146 -6.64 9.94 -4.30
N PHE A 147 -7.15 11.15 -4.07
CA PHE A 147 -7.67 11.59 -2.79
C PHE A 147 -9.19 11.78 -2.88
N THR A 148 -9.92 11.21 -1.94
CA THR A 148 -11.36 11.43 -1.86
C THR A 148 -11.65 12.68 -1.06
N TYR A 149 -12.32 13.66 -1.67
CA TYR A 149 -12.72 14.90 -1.02
C TYR A 149 -14.15 15.26 -1.39
N LYS A 150 -14.99 15.52 -0.38
CA LYS A 150 -16.42 15.83 -0.56
C LYS A 150 -17.14 14.83 -1.47
N GLY A 151 -16.89 13.54 -1.26
CA GLY A 151 -17.49 12.44 -2.03
C GLY A 151 -16.99 12.30 -3.47
N LYS A 152 -15.92 13.01 -3.86
CA LYS A 152 -15.33 12.92 -5.21
C LYS A 152 -13.91 12.38 -5.14
N ASN A 153 -13.59 11.46 -6.04
CA ASN A 153 -12.25 10.92 -6.23
C ASN A 153 -11.43 11.89 -7.09
N LEU A 154 -10.48 12.60 -6.48
CA LEU A 154 -9.64 13.59 -7.14
C LEU A 154 -8.30 12.97 -7.54
N LEU A 155 -8.08 12.83 -8.84
CA LEU A 155 -6.82 12.33 -9.40
C LEU A 155 -5.78 13.46 -9.38
N VAL A 156 -4.51 13.12 -9.11
CA VAL A 156 -3.42 14.07 -9.32
C VAL A 156 -3.22 14.38 -10.80
N ASN A 157 -2.88 15.62 -11.12
CA ASN A 157 -2.63 16.05 -12.49
C ASN A 157 -1.27 15.62 -13.04
N LYS A 158 -0.35 15.21 -12.16
CA LYS A 158 1.00 14.79 -12.56
C LYS A 158 0.96 13.34 -13.00
N GLU A 159 1.42 13.09 -14.21
CA GLU A 159 1.65 11.74 -14.69
C GLU A 159 2.95 11.19 -14.09
N ILE A 160 2.85 10.06 -13.40
CA ILE A 160 3.97 9.38 -12.77
C ILE A 160 4.05 8.00 -13.44
N ARG A 161 5.12 7.75 -14.20
CA ARG A 161 5.28 6.46 -14.88
C ARG A 161 5.55 5.35 -13.85
N CYS A 162 4.81 4.25 -13.94
CA CYS A 162 5.08 3.06 -13.12
C CYS A 162 6.17 2.18 -13.75
N LYS A 163 6.68 1.23 -12.96
CA LYS A 163 7.58 0.18 -13.44
C LYS A 163 6.78 -0.91 -14.14
N ASP A 164 7.32 -1.43 -15.23
CA ASP A 164 6.68 -2.40 -16.13
C ASP A 164 7.58 -3.61 -16.45
N ASP A 165 8.65 -3.80 -15.67
CA ASP A 165 9.46 -5.01 -15.70
C ASP A 165 8.96 -6.07 -14.70
N VAL A 166 9.68 -7.19 -14.59
CA VAL A 166 9.27 -8.36 -13.79
C VAL A 166 9.82 -8.35 -12.36
N TYR A 167 10.57 -7.33 -11.96
CA TYR A 167 11.23 -7.25 -10.67
C TYR A 167 10.33 -6.63 -9.60
N THR A 168 10.78 -6.76 -8.35
CA THR A 168 10.09 -6.17 -7.20
C THR A 168 10.42 -4.68 -7.13
N HIS A 169 9.39 -3.84 -7.03
CA HIS A 169 9.51 -2.40 -6.89
C HIS A 169 8.79 -1.89 -5.65
N LEU A 170 9.44 -0.96 -4.94
CA LEU A 170 8.89 -0.32 -3.75
C LEU A 170 8.16 0.96 -4.14
N TYR A 171 6.90 1.10 -3.73
CA TYR A 171 6.10 2.30 -3.95
C TYR A 171 5.78 2.97 -2.62
N THR A 172 6.11 4.26 -2.49
CA THR A 172 5.88 5.03 -1.26
C THR A 172 5.16 6.33 -1.55
N LEU A 173 4.04 6.56 -0.88
CA LEU A 173 3.32 7.83 -0.84
C LEU A 173 3.49 8.46 0.54
N ILE A 174 3.98 9.69 0.58
CA ILE A 174 4.11 10.51 1.79
C ILE A 174 3.15 11.68 1.67
N VAL A 175 2.24 11.84 2.62
CA VAL A 175 1.28 12.96 2.69
C VAL A 175 1.53 13.74 3.96
N LYS A 176 1.82 15.04 3.83
CA LYS A 176 2.21 15.90 4.94
C LYS A 176 1.06 16.80 5.40
N PRO A 177 1.09 17.28 6.66
CA PRO A 177 0.06 18.17 7.18
C PRO A 177 0.06 19.57 6.55
N ASP A 178 1.11 19.93 5.80
CA ASP A 178 1.20 21.19 5.03
C ASP A 178 0.57 21.11 3.63
N ASN A 179 -0.26 20.08 3.39
CA ASN A 179 -0.91 19.77 2.11
C ASN A 179 0.06 19.45 0.96
N THR A 180 1.30 19.07 1.26
CA THR A 180 2.23 18.53 0.26
C THR A 180 2.24 17.01 0.26
N TYR A 181 2.61 16.42 -0.88
CA TYR A 181 2.83 14.98 -0.99
C TYR A 181 4.11 14.66 -1.78
N VAL A 182 4.67 13.48 -1.54
CA VAL A 182 5.83 12.94 -2.25
C VAL A 182 5.53 11.51 -2.65
N VAL A 183 5.80 11.17 -3.92
CA VAL A 183 5.81 9.79 -4.41
C VAL A 183 7.25 9.37 -4.62
N LYS A 184 7.61 8.19 -4.12
CA LYS A 184 8.89 7.53 -4.36
C LYS A 184 8.67 6.16 -4.99
N ILE A 185 9.61 5.79 -5.84
CA ILE A 185 9.73 4.46 -6.44
C ILE A 185 11.16 3.98 -6.16
N ASP A 186 11.32 2.78 -5.62
CA ASP A 186 12.59 2.14 -5.27
C ASP A 186 13.46 2.94 -4.26
N LYS A 187 12.84 3.66 -3.31
CA LYS A 187 13.51 4.50 -2.29
C LYS A 187 12.76 4.61 -0.98
#